data_AF-A0A7Y9I053-F1
#
_entry.id   AF-A0A7Y9I053-F1
#
_cell.length_a   1.000
_cell.length_b   1.000
_cell.length_c   1.000
_cell.angle_alpha   90.00
_cell.angle_beta   90.00
_cell.angle_gamma   90.00
#
_symmetry.space_group_name_H-M   'P 1'
#
loop_
_entity.id
_entity.type
_entity.pdbx_description
1 polymer ?
#
loop_
_entity_poly.entity_id
_entity_poly.type
_entity_poly.pdbx_seq_one_letter_code
_entity_poly.pdbx_strand_id
1 'polypeptide(L)'
;MQFSLFLKKLLNEFVEMYKKYFSSTVKAALLWTILCFAIVQVLATYCTYDPGIRAQPVSVLSFFILKFSINNTYSFVDLTRTLFIFFVAIFSVNLNQKVTMKSILYLLGTLIVCALLDCALFRLNYQLQTLFNTNPHALIWINEVVLLLRNYLPLILFALIIQLCLGEFTTKHIGFLLISLWLFNELAYEFIMLIRPVLFSLLMITLKPMTWRYVIESVLGIPLIAFLFLGYYCAMTAPFYLPEEEK
;
A
#
# COMPACT_ATOMS: atom_id res chain seq x y z
N MET A 1 -15.40 18.18 -12.87
CA MET A 1 -16.15 17.03 -13.43
C MET A 1 -17.29 16.55 -12.49
N GLN A 2 -18.40 15.98 -12.99
CA GLN A 2 -19.42 15.32 -12.14
C GLN A 2 -18.89 14.00 -11.55
N PHE A 3 -19.25 13.66 -10.30
CA PHE A 3 -18.73 12.48 -9.59
C PHE A 3 -19.01 11.14 -10.30
N SER A 4 -20.25 10.93 -10.79
CA SER A 4 -20.62 9.70 -11.51
C SER A 4 -19.79 9.52 -12.79
N LEU A 5 -19.50 10.62 -13.49
CA LEU A 5 -18.72 10.63 -14.71
C LEU A 5 -17.23 10.41 -14.41
N PHE A 6 -16.71 10.97 -13.31
CA PHE A 6 -15.38 10.66 -12.80
C PHE A 6 -15.22 9.16 -12.53
N LEU A 7 -16.14 8.56 -11.75
CA LEU A 7 -16.07 7.14 -11.43
C LEU A 7 -16.10 6.26 -12.67
N LYS A 8 -16.98 6.56 -13.63
CA LYS A 8 -17.05 5.83 -14.91
C LYS A 8 -15.72 5.91 -15.67
N LYS A 9 -15.14 7.12 -15.79
CA LYS A 9 -13.85 7.33 -16.46
C LYS A 9 -12.72 6.60 -15.72
N LEU A 10 -12.69 6.68 -14.40
CA LEU A 10 -11.71 6.01 -13.56
C LEU A 10 -11.78 4.47 -13.71
N LEU A 11 -12.98 3.89 -13.69
CA LEU A 11 -13.17 2.44 -13.88
C LEU A 11 -12.77 1.98 -15.29
N ASN A 12 -13.11 2.76 -16.31
CA ASN A 12 -12.66 2.48 -17.67
C ASN A 12 -11.13 2.54 -17.77
N GLU A 13 -10.51 3.53 -17.14
CA GLU A 13 -9.06 3.69 -17.09
C GLU A 13 -8.39 2.49 -16.41
N PHE A 14 -8.92 2.02 -15.28
CA PHE A 14 -8.45 0.78 -14.65
C PHE A 14 -8.46 -0.38 -15.66
N VAL A 15 -9.59 -0.61 -16.32
CA VAL A 15 -9.73 -1.72 -17.27
C VAL A 15 -8.75 -1.60 -18.44
N GLU A 16 -8.60 -0.42 -19.04
CA GLU A 16 -7.68 -0.21 -20.16
C GLU A 16 -6.22 -0.36 -19.73
N MET A 17 -5.85 0.15 -18.56
CA MET A 17 -4.53 -0.04 -17.98
C MET A 17 -4.22 -1.52 -17.74
N TYR A 18 -5.16 -2.27 -17.15
CA TYR A 18 -5.00 -3.72 -16.96
C TYR A 18 -4.83 -4.45 -18.29
N LYS A 19 -5.68 -4.19 -19.28
CA LYS A 19 -5.56 -4.83 -20.61
C LYS A 19 -4.20 -4.58 -21.25
N LYS A 20 -3.70 -3.34 -21.14
CA LYS A 20 -2.49 -2.92 -21.84
C LYS A 20 -1.20 -3.34 -21.13
N TYR A 21 -1.16 -3.27 -19.79
CA TYR A 21 0.09 -3.36 -19.03
C TYR A 21 0.14 -4.52 -18.02
N PHE A 22 -0.92 -5.30 -17.81
CA PHE A 22 -0.90 -6.33 -16.77
C PHE A 22 0.24 -7.35 -16.98
N SER A 23 0.36 -7.92 -18.19
CA SER A 23 1.38 -8.93 -18.50
C SER A 23 2.82 -8.39 -18.34
N SER A 24 3.08 -7.15 -18.76
CA SER A 24 4.40 -6.51 -18.60
C SER A 24 4.69 -6.15 -17.14
N THR A 25 3.66 -5.86 -16.34
CA THR A 25 3.78 -5.52 -14.92
C THR A 25 4.12 -6.73 -14.06
N VAL A 26 3.75 -7.97 -14.46
CA VAL A 26 4.03 -9.18 -13.66
C VAL A 26 5.51 -9.30 -13.30
N LYS A 27 6.43 -9.09 -14.28
CA LYS A 27 7.87 -9.20 -14.04
C LYS A 27 8.38 -8.12 -13.08
N ALA A 28 7.94 -6.87 -13.28
CA ALA A 28 8.33 -5.76 -12.43
C ALA A 28 7.78 -5.93 -11.02
N ALA A 29 6.49 -6.26 -10.88
CA ALA A 29 5.83 -6.53 -9.62
C ALA A 29 6.53 -7.67 -8.87
N LEU A 30 6.88 -8.78 -9.55
CA LEU A 30 7.65 -9.87 -8.95
C LEU A 30 8.98 -9.38 -8.38
N LEU A 31 9.78 -8.66 -9.18
CA LEU A 31 11.09 -8.17 -8.75
C LEU A 31 10.97 -7.24 -7.54
N TRP A 32 10.06 -6.28 -7.58
CA TRP A 32 9.84 -5.35 -6.48
C TRP A 32 9.28 -6.03 -5.23
N THR A 33 8.47 -7.08 -5.41
CA THR A 33 7.92 -7.88 -4.31
C THR A 33 9.00 -8.68 -3.61
N ILE A 34 9.90 -9.32 -4.36
CA ILE A 34 11.03 -10.05 -3.81
C ILE A 34 11.95 -9.09 -3.04
N LEU A 35 12.23 -7.91 -3.62
CA LEU A 35 13.04 -6.89 -2.95
C LEU A 35 12.38 -6.37 -1.67
N CYS A 36 11.08 -6.09 -1.72
CA CYS A 36 10.27 -5.72 -0.55
C CYS A 36 10.36 -6.81 0.52
N PHE A 37 10.10 -8.06 0.16
CA PHE A 37 10.19 -9.19 1.08
C PHE A 37 11.58 -9.31 1.71
N ALA A 38 12.65 -9.19 0.92
CA ALA A 38 14.03 -9.26 1.43
C ALA A 38 14.32 -8.14 2.44
N ILE A 39 13.95 -6.89 2.13
CA ILE A 39 14.12 -5.76 3.05
C ILE A 39 13.35 -6.00 4.34
N VAL A 40 12.12 -6.46 4.24
CA VAL A 40 11.26 -6.68 5.41
C VAL A 40 11.77 -7.84 6.27
N GLN A 41 12.25 -8.91 5.65
CA GLN A 41 12.88 -10.02 6.36
C GLN A 41 14.11 -9.55 7.14
N VAL A 42 14.92 -8.68 6.54
CA VAL A 42 16.06 -8.04 7.22
C VAL A 42 15.56 -7.20 8.40
N LEU A 43 14.58 -6.31 8.19
CA LEU A 43 13.99 -5.49 9.25
C LEU A 43 13.40 -6.33 10.40
N ALA A 44 12.72 -7.43 10.08
CA ALA A 44 12.14 -8.36 11.04
C ALA A 44 13.21 -9.11 11.84
N THR A 45 14.34 -9.46 11.22
CA THR A 45 15.47 -10.13 11.91
C THR A 45 16.09 -9.20 12.96
N TYR A 46 16.20 -7.90 12.64
CA TYR A 46 16.70 -6.87 13.55
C TYR A 46 15.68 -6.40 14.58
N CYS A 47 14.38 -6.70 14.41
CA CYS A 47 13.39 -6.47 15.45
C CYS A 47 13.57 -7.51 16.58
N THR A 48 14.07 -7.03 17.71
CA THR A 48 14.33 -7.82 18.94
C THR A 48 13.08 -8.03 19.80
N TYR A 49 11.88 -7.68 19.32
CA TYR A 49 10.68 -7.67 20.13
C TYR A 49 9.76 -8.85 19.77
N ASP A 50 9.57 -9.70 20.78
CA ASP A 50 8.69 -10.87 20.86
C ASP A 50 9.12 -12.12 20.04
N PRO A 51 9.60 -13.20 20.70
CA PRO A 51 9.88 -14.48 20.04
C PRO A 51 8.65 -15.10 19.37
N GLY A 52 7.42 -14.73 19.77
CA GLY A 52 6.19 -15.15 19.11
C GLY A 52 6.02 -14.60 17.69
N ILE A 53 6.45 -13.35 17.45
CA ILE A 53 6.44 -12.73 16.11
C ILE A 53 7.52 -13.35 15.23
N ARG A 54 8.72 -13.61 15.77
CA ARG A 54 9.80 -14.31 15.04
C ARG A 54 9.40 -15.70 14.57
N ALA A 55 8.49 -16.36 15.29
CA ALA A 55 7.99 -17.69 14.97
C ALA A 55 6.81 -17.68 13.99
N GLN A 56 6.16 -16.53 13.74
CA GLN A 56 5.09 -16.45 12.75
C GLN A 56 5.69 -16.48 11.35
N PRO A 57 5.34 -17.46 10.50
CA PRO A 57 5.82 -17.47 9.14
C PRO A 57 5.12 -16.35 8.37
N VAL A 58 5.90 -15.54 7.66
CA VAL A 58 5.41 -14.34 6.97
C VAL A 58 5.33 -14.62 5.48
N SER A 59 4.12 -14.58 4.91
CA SER A 59 3.93 -14.57 3.46
C SER A 59 4.04 -13.15 2.92
N VAL A 60 4.29 -13.01 1.62
CA VAL A 60 4.25 -11.71 0.92
C VAL A 60 2.93 -10.94 1.17
N LEU A 61 1.80 -11.64 1.28
CA LEU A 61 0.50 -11.02 1.55
C LEU A 61 0.28 -10.66 3.02
N SER A 62 1.02 -11.29 3.93
CA SER A 62 0.92 -11.01 5.37
C SER A 62 1.32 -9.57 5.70
N PHE A 63 2.19 -8.98 4.89
CA PHE A 63 2.67 -7.62 5.07
C PHE A 63 1.62 -6.51 4.93
N PHE A 64 0.49 -6.81 4.28
CA PHE A 64 -0.59 -5.85 4.12
C PHE A 64 -1.56 -5.85 5.33
N ILE A 65 -1.48 -6.87 6.17
CA ILE A 65 -2.50 -7.15 7.20
C ILE A 65 -1.88 -7.21 8.60
N LEU A 66 -0.65 -7.70 8.73
CA LEU A 66 0.00 -7.85 10.04
C LEU A 66 0.50 -6.51 10.57
N LYS A 67 0.15 -6.25 11.83
CA LYS A 67 0.70 -5.17 12.63
C LYS A 67 1.75 -5.74 13.58
N PHE A 68 2.97 -5.23 13.50
CA PHE A 68 4.11 -5.70 14.28
C PHE A 68 4.39 -4.81 15.49
N SER A 69 3.94 -3.56 15.48
CA SER A 69 4.02 -2.71 16.68
C SER A 69 3.04 -3.20 17.76
N ILE A 70 3.58 -3.48 18.94
CA ILE A 70 2.83 -3.96 20.11
C ILE A 70 2.98 -2.95 21.25
N ASN A 71 1.87 -2.65 21.93
CA ASN A 71 1.81 -1.73 23.08
C ASN A 71 2.46 -0.37 22.75
N ASN A 72 3.56 -0.04 23.43
CA ASN A 72 4.29 1.22 23.26
C ASN A 72 5.58 1.06 22.41
N THR A 73 5.82 -0.13 21.88
CA THR A 73 7.04 -0.41 21.10
C THR A 73 6.71 -0.36 19.61
N TYR A 74 7.26 0.66 18.95
CA TYR A 74 7.17 0.80 17.50
C TYR A 74 8.08 -0.20 16.80
N SER A 75 7.57 -0.86 15.76
CA SER A 75 8.33 -1.75 14.89
C SER A 75 8.48 -1.15 13.50
N PHE A 76 9.71 -1.11 12.99
CA PHE A 76 9.98 -0.69 11.60
C PHE A 76 9.36 -1.62 10.56
N VAL A 77 8.98 -2.84 10.93
CA VAL A 77 8.27 -3.78 10.04
C VAL A 77 6.89 -3.22 9.67
N ASP A 78 6.29 -2.34 10.48
CA ASP A 78 5.04 -1.66 10.11
C ASP A 78 5.19 -0.76 8.86
N LEU A 79 6.42 -0.36 8.51
CA LEU A 79 6.70 0.42 7.29
C LEU A 79 6.62 -0.41 6.02
N THR A 80 6.36 -1.71 6.10
CA THR A 80 6.34 -2.58 4.91
C THR A 80 5.36 -2.10 3.85
N ARG A 81 4.16 -1.67 4.25
CA ARG A 81 3.17 -1.12 3.32
C ARG A 81 3.68 0.15 2.65
N THR A 82 4.32 1.04 3.40
CA THR A 82 4.94 2.26 2.87
C THR A 82 6.06 1.92 1.88
N LEU A 83 6.87 0.90 2.17
CA LEU A 83 7.93 0.42 1.29
C LEU A 83 7.38 -0.19 0.00
N PHE A 84 6.27 -0.93 0.09
CA PHE A 84 5.55 -1.43 -1.07
C PHE A 84 5.06 -0.28 -1.96
N ILE A 85 4.40 0.73 -1.35
CA ILE A 85 3.92 1.91 -2.07
C ILE A 85 5.08 2.69 -2.70
N PHE A 86 6.24 2.77 -2.04
CA PHE A 86 7.45 3.37 -2.60
C PHE A 86 7.89 2.67 -3.89
N PHE A 87 7.88 1.33 -3.94
CA PHE A 87 8.19 0.60 -5.16
C PHE A 87 7.13 0.78 -6.25
N VAL A 88 5.85 0.85 -5.87
CA VAL A 88 4.77 1.23 -6.81
C VAL A 88 5.05 2.61 -7.39
N ALA A 89 5.51 3.57 -6.58
CA ALA A 89 5.82 4.92 -7.05
C ALA A 89 7.02 4.94 -8.01
N ILE A 90 8.09 4.18 -7.74
CA ILE A 90 9.21 4.01 -8.68
C ILE A 90 8.70 3.42 -10.01
N PHE A 91 7.90 2.35 -9.93
CA PHE A 91 7.28 1.73 -11.09
C PHE A 91 6.42 2.74 -11.87
N SER A 92 5.64 3.55 -11.17
CA SER A 92 4.75 4.57 -11.75
C SER A 92 5.51 5.63 -12.53
N VAL A 93 6.61 6.11 -11.98
CA VAL A 93 7.49 7.05 -12.67
C VAL A 93 8.11 6.38 -13.89
N ASN A 94 8.65 5.16 -13.74
CA ASN A 94 9.32 4.41 -14.81
C ASN A 94 8.39 4.05 -15.99
N LEU A 95 7.10 3.85 -15.74
CA LEU A 95 6.11 3.52 -16.77
C LEU A 95 5.84 4.69 -17.71
N ASN A 96 5.88 5.92 -17.19
CA ASN A 96 5.58 7.15 -17.95
C ASN A 96 6.83 7.86 -18.46
N GLN A 97 7.94 7.81 -17.70
CA GLN A 97 9.18 8.48 -18.05
C GLN A 97 10.41 7.75 -17.51
N LYS A 98 11.59 8.02 -18.08
CA LYS A 98 12.83 7.45 -17.56
C LYS A 98 13.10 7.96 -16.14
N VAL A 99 13.32 7.06 -15.20
CA VAL A 99 13.64 7.40 -13.81
C VAL A 99 14.95 8.20 -13.76
N THR A 100 14.87 9.44 -13.28
CA THR A 100 16.04 10.31 -13.07
C THR A 100 16.52 10.22 -11.62
N MET A 101 17.79 10.58 -11.36
CA MET A 101 18.31 10.67 -9.99
C MET A 101 17.51 11.65 -9.11
N LYS A 102 16.97 12.71 -9.72
CA LYS A 102 16.09 13.67 -9.04
C LYS A 102 14.80 13.01 -8.57
N SER A 103 14.16 12.19 -9.42
CA SER A 103 12.96 11.43 -9.07
C SER A 103 13.22 10.45 -7.94
N ILE A 104 14.35 9.74 -7.97
CA ILE A 104 14.76 8.82 -6.89
C ILE A 104 14.93 9.59 -5.57
N LEU A 105 15.59 10.74 -5.59
CA LEU A 105 15.81 11.55 -4.40
C LEU A 105 14.51 12.07 -3.79
N TYR A 106 13.55 12.50 -4.62
CA TYR A 106 12.22 12.89 -4.14
C TYR A 106 11.42 11.73 -3.56
N LEU A 107 11.43 10.57 -4.21
CA LEU A 107 10.76 9.38 -3.70
C LEU A 107 11.37 8.89 -2.39
N LEU A 108 12.70 8.91 -2.28
CA LEU A 108 13.41 8.51 -1.07
C LEU A 108 13.21 9.51 0.08
N GLY A 109 13.23 10.81 -0.21
CA GLY A 109 12.86 11.84 0.77
C GLY A 109 11.43 11.66 1.28
N THR A 110 10.50 11.31 0.39
CA THR A 110 9.11 11.02 0.75
C THR A 110 8.98 9.77 1.63
N LEU A 111 9.74 8.71 1.33
CA LEU A 111 9.80 7.51 2.17
C LEU A 111 10.25 7.84 3.60
N ILE A 112 11.28 8.70 3.76
CA ILE A 112 11.74 9.15 5.08
C ILE A 112 10.64 9.94 5.80
N VAL A 113 9.98 10.88 5.11
CA VAL A 113 8.87 11.65 5.69
C VAL A 113 7.73 10.73 6.13
N CYS A 114 7.32 9.77 5.30
CA CYS A 114 6.31 8.79 5.65
C CYS A 114 6.71 7.94 6.86
N ALA A 115 7.97 7.53 6.97
CA ALA A 115 8.47 6.77 8.12
C ALA A 115 8.42 7.58 9.42
N LEU A 116 8.83 8.84 9.37
CA LEU A 116 8.76 9.76 10.52
C LEU A 116 7.31 10.04 10.93
N LEU A 117 6.42 10.27 9.95
CA LEU A 117 5.00 10.48 10.20
C LEU A 117 4.33 9.24 10.80
N ASP A 118 4.64 8.04 10.29
CA ASP A 118 4.10 6.80 10.84
C ASP A 118 4.51 6.60 12.31
N CYS A 119 5.79 6.84 12.62
CA CYS A 119 6.29 6.79 14.00
C CYS A 119 5.62 7.85 14.89
N ALA A 120 5.46 9.09 14.39
CA ALA A 120 4.81 10.17 15.12
C ALA A 120 3.34 9.86 15.40
N LEU A 121 2.60 9.35 14.40
CA LEU A 121 1.21 8.93 14.54
C LEU A 121 1.06 7.74 15.49
N PHE A 122 1.98 6.78 15.46
CA PHE A 122 1.99 5.68 16.43
C PHE A 122 2.14 6.20 17.87
N ARG A 123 3.09 7.11 18.12
CA ARG A 123 3.28 7.71 19.45
C ARG A 123 2.10 8.58 19.88
N LEU A 124 1.55 9.36 18.95
CA LEU A 124 0.36 10.17 19.19
C LEU A 124 -0.82 9.28 19.60
N ASN A 125 -1.04 8.17 18.89
CA ASN A 125 -2.11 7.23 19.22
C ASN A 125 -1.96 6.71 20.65
N TYR A 126 -0.75 6.28 21.02
CA TYR A 126 -0.48 5.80 22.37
C TYR A 126 -0.77 6.86 23.45
N GLN A 127 -0.31 8.10 23.24
CA GLN A 127 -0.59 9.20 24.17
C GLN A 127 -2.10 9.48 24.29
N LEU A 128 -2.82 9.52 23.17
CA LEU A 128 -4.26 9.74 23.17
C LEU A 128 -5.01 8.58 23.85
N GLN A 129 -4.56 7.34 23.69
CA GLN A 129 -5.14 6.20 24.40
C GLN A 129 -5.03 6.36 25.92
N THR A 130 -3.90 6.87 26.42
CA THR A 130 -3.75 7.14 27.86
C THR A 130 -4.64 8.29 28.34
N LEU A 131 -4.84 9.33 27.52
CA LEU A 131 -5.67 10.50 27.86
C LEU A 131 -7.17 10.19 27.87
N PHE A 132 -7.63 9.35 26.93
CA PHE A 132 -9.04 9.03 26.75
C PHE A 132 -9.44 7.66 27.30
N ASN A 133 -8.62 7.06 28.18
CA ASN A 133 -8.86 5.71 28.71
C ASN A 133 -10.19 5.56 29.46
N THR A 134 -10.75 6.67 29.96
CA THR A 134 -12.06 6.70 30.64
C THR A 134 -13.26 6.81 29.69
N ASN A 135 -13.05 7.13 28.41
CA ASN A 135 -14.10 7.28 27.41
C ASN A 135 -13.89 6.29 26.24
N PRO A 136 -14.57 5.13 26.25
CA PRO A 136 -14.34 4.08 25.25
C PRO A 136 -14.74 4.51 23.83
N HIS A 137 -15.75 5.38 23.68
CA HIS A 137 -16.17 5.86 22.36
C HIS A 137 -15.15 6.81 21.74
N ALA A 138 -14.59 7.72 22.54
CA ALA A 138 -13.52 8.61 22.10
C ALA A 138 -12.26 7.80 21.72
N LEU A 139 -11.94 6.76 22.49
CA LEU A 139 -10.83 5.87 22.22
C LEU A 139 -10.96 5.15 20.86
N ILE A 140 -12.13 4.58 20.57
CA ILE A 140 -12.41 3.94 19.28
C ILE A 140 -12.24 4.95 18.15
N TRP A 141 -12.89 6.11 18.25
CA TRP A 141 -12.83 7.13 17.20
C TRP A 141 -11.39 7.59 16.91
N ILE A 142 -10.58 7.87 17.95
CA ILE A 142 -9.19 8.28 17.77
C ILE A 142 -8.36 7.18 17.10
N ASN A 143 -8.51 5.93 17.56
CA ASN A 143 -7.77 4.81 16.98
C ASN A 143 -8.07 4.67 15.49
N GLU A 144 -9.35 4.78 15.09
CA GLU A 144 -9.76 4.71 13.69
C GLU A 144 -9.22 5.88 12.87
N VAL A 145 -9.28 7.11 13.38
CA VAL A 145 -8.74 8.29 12.69
C VAL A 145 -7.23 8.16 12.48
N VAL A 146 -6.48 7.75 13.50
CA VAL A 146 -5.03 7.56 13.37
C VAL A 146 -4.71 6.41 12.41
N LEU A 147 -5.48 5.33 12.45
CA LEU A 147 -5.32 4.21 11.51
C LEU A 147 -5.55 4.66 10.05
N LEU A 148 -6.61 5.43 9.80
CA LEU A 148 -6.88 6.01 8.49
C LEU A 148 -5.72 6.90 8.03
N LEU A 149 -5.21 7.78 8.91
CA LEU A 149 -4.07 8.64 8.57
C LEU A 149 -2.83 7.81 8.21
N ARG A 150 -2.50 6.79 9.01
CA ARG A 150 -1.35 5.89 8.74
C ARG A 150 -1.50 5.14 7.42
N ASN A 151 -2.72 4.76 7.05
CA ASN A 151 -3.00 4.01 5.83
C ASN A 151 -2.99 4.88 4.56
N TYR A 152 -3.54 6.09 4.63
CA TYR A 152 -3.76 6.94 3.45
C TYR A 152 -2.69 8.01 3.24
N LEU A 153 -2.01 8.50 4.28
CA LEU A 153 -0.95 9.52 4.11
C LEU A 153 0.17 9.06 3.17
N PRO A 154 0.72 7.84 3.29
CA PRO A 154 1.72 7.37 2.34
C PRO A 154 1.21 7.37 0.90
N LEU A 155 -0.02 6.89 0.66
CA LEU A 155 -0.62 6.85 -0.67
C LEU A 155 -0.73 8.25 -1.29
N ILE A 156 -1.21 9.21 -0.51
CA ILE A 156 -1.37 10.60 -0.95
C ILE A 156 -0.01 11.22 -1.24
N LEU A 157 0.95 11.12 -0.31
CA LEU A 157 2.27 11.72 -0.46
C LEU A 157 3.02 11.16 -1.69
N PHE A 158 2.96 9.84 -1.88
CA PHE A 158 3.57 9.23 -3.08
C PHE A 158 2.84 9.62 -4.35
N ALA A 159 1.51 9.71 -4.37
CA ALA A 159 0.77 10.20 -5.54
C ALA A 159 1.21 11.62 -5.92
N LEU A 160 1.30 12.53 -4.94
CA LEU A 160 1.75 13.91 -5.17
C LEU A 160 3.17 13.97 -5.72
N ILE A 161 4.08 13.15 -5.19
CA ILE A 161 5.48 13.15 -5.62
C ILE A 161 5.65 12.51 -6.99
N ILE A 162 4.85 11.50 -7.33
CA ILE A 162 4.77 10.97 -8.70
C ILE A 162 4.37 12.10 -9.66
N GLN A 163 3.32 12.87 -9.34
CA GLN A 163 2.90 13.99 -10.18
C GLN A 163 3.94 15.10 -10.29
N LEU A 164 4.61 15.45 -9.18
CA LEU A 164 5.71 16.41 -9.21
C LEU A 164 6.89 15.91 -10.07
N CYS A 165 7.11 14.60 -10.14
CA CYS A 165 8.09 14.02 -11.06
C CYS A 165 7.60 14.10 -12.52
N LEU A 166 6.31 13.89 -12.78
CA LEU A 166 5.73 13.86 -14.13
C LEU A 166 5.44 15.25 -14.70
N GLY A 167 5.32 16.28 -13.85
CA GLY A 167 5.13 17.68 -14.25
C GLY A 167 3.66 18.15 -14.28
N GLU A 168 2.70 17.29 -13.98
CA GLU A 168 1.26 17.58 -14.07
C GLU A 168 0.63 17.62 -12.68
N PHE A 169 0.62 18.80 -12.04
CA PHE A 169 -0.03 18.96 -10.74
C PHE A 169 -1.01 20.13 -10.72
N THR A 170 -2.24 19.84 -10.34
CA THR A 170 -3.27 20.85 -10.08
C THR A 170 -4.05 20.48 -8.81
N THR A 171 -4.20 21.46 -7.92
CA THR A 171 -4.84 21.26 -6.60
C THR A 171 -6.31 20.87 -6.69
N LYS A 172 -6.97 21.20 -7.81
CA LYS A 172 -8.37 20.84 -8.09
C LYS A 172 -8.61 19.33 -8.09
N HIS A 173 -7.59 18.52 -8.39
CA HIS A 173 -7.72 17.06 -8.47
C HIS A 173 -7.46 16.33 -7.15
N ILE A 174 -7.12 17.03 -6.06
CA ILE A 174 -6.86 16.39 -4.76
C ILE A 174 -8.10 15.65 -4.24
N GLY A 175 -9.31 16.22 -4.40
CA GLY A 175 -10.54 15.54 -4.01
C GLY A 175 -10.76 14.24 -4.78
N PHE A 176 -10.53 14.26 -6.10
CA PHE A 176 -10.60 13.08 -6.96
C PHE A 176 -9.51 12.05 -6.66
N LEU A 177 -8.32 12.51 -6.26
CA LEU A 177 -7.24 11.64 -5.78
C LEU A 177 -7.68 10.88 -4.53
N LEU A 178 -8.24 11.56 -3.54
CA LEU A 178 -8.70 10.91 -2.31
C LEU A 178 -9.76 9.84 -2.61
N ILE A 179 -10.72 10.15 -3.48
CA ILE A 179 -11.76 9.20 -3.91
C ILE A 179 -11.12 7.98 -4.59
N SER A 180 -10.20 8.20 -5.52
CA SER A 180 -9.52 7.15 -6.28
C SER A 180 -8.70 6.22 -5.37
N LEU A 181 -7.89 6.81 -4.48
CA LEU A 181 -7.07 6.08 -3.52
C LEU A 181 -7.95 5.31 -2.53
N TRP A 182 -9.02 5.91 -2.02
CA TRP A 182 -9.98 5.25 -1.15
C TRP A 182 -10.61 4.04 -1.84
N LEU A 183 -11.19 4.26 -3.03
CA LEU A 183 -11.89 3.22 -3.78
C LEU A 183 -10.97 2.03 -4.08
N PHE A 184 -9.77 2.29 -4.60
CA PHE A 184 -8.85 1.19 -4.91
C PHE A 184 -8.31 0.51 -3.66
N ASN A 185 -8.07 1.26 -2.58
CA ASN A 185 -7.58 0.67 -1.34
C ASN A 185 -8.61 -0.28 -0.69
N GLU A 186 -9.88 0.10 -0.69
CA GLU A 186 -10.97 -0.78 -0.21
C GLU A 186 -11.11 -2.01 -1.12
N LEU A 187 -11.09 -1.81 -2.44
CA LEU A 187 -11.11 -2.92 -3.40
C LEU A 187 -9.94 -3.89 -3.17
N ALA A 188 -8.73 -3.37 -2.98
CA ALA A 188 -7.54 -4.15 -2.70
C ALA A 188 -7.69 -4.97 -1.42
N TYR A 189 -8.19 -4.36 -0.35
CA TYR A 189 -8.44 -5.04 0.92
C TYR A 189 -9.44 -6.20 0.75
N GLU A 190 -10.59 -5.95 0.13
CA GLU A 190 -11.60 -6.98 -0.13
C GLU A 190 -11.07 -8.11 -1.01
N PHE A 191 -10.29 -7.78 -2.05
CA PHE A 191 -9.66 -8.80 -2.90
C PHE A 191 -8.67 -9.68 -2.13
N ILE A 192 -7.83 -9.08 -1.26
CA ILE A 192 -6.90 -9.84 -0.42
C ILE A 192 -7.69 -10.71 0.57
N MET A 193 -8.71 -10.16 1.21
CA MET A 193 -9.58 -10.85 2.18
C MET A 193 -10.47 -11.92 1.53
N LEU A 194 -10.69 -11.88 0.22
CA LEU A 194 -11.34 -12.96 -0.51
C LEU A 194 -10.32 -14.03 -0.91
N ILE A 195 -9.25 -13.64 -1.60
CA ILE A 195 -8.30 -14.57 -2.22
C ILE A 195 -7.55 -15.37 -1.15
N ARG A 196 -7.06 -14.71 -0.10
CA ARG A 196 -6.17 -15.32 0.89
C ARG A 196 -6.87 -16.35 1.79
N PRO A 197 -8.02 -16.06 2.43
CA PRO A 197 -8.66 -17.06 3.28
C PRO A 197 -9.54 -18.02 2.48
N VAL A 198 -10.15 -17.64 1.36
CA VAL A 198 -11.05 -18.52 0.61
C VAL A 198 -10.29 -19.34 -0.43
N LEU A 199 -9.73 -18.69 -1.44
CA LEU A 199 -9.13 -19.38 -2.59
C LEU A 199 -7.87 -20.13 -2.20
N PHE A 200 -6.96 -19.46 -1.50
CA PHE A 200 -5.68 -20.02 -1.09
C PHE A 200 -5.84 -21.14 -0.06
N SER A 201 -6.73 -20.99 0.93
CA SER A 201 -6.99 -22.08 1.88
C SER A 201 -7.62 -23.30 1.21
N LEU A 202 -8.50 -23.11 0.22
CA LEU A 202 -9.06 -24.22 -0.55
C LEU A 202 -7.98 -24.95 -1.34
N LEU A 203 -7.13 -24.21 -2.07
CA LEU A 203 -6.05 -24.78 -2.88
C LEU A 203 -4.99 -25.50 -2.03
N MET A 204 -4.78 -25.05 -0.79
CA MET A 204 -3.75 -25.56 0.11
C MET A 204 -4.28 -26.54 1.16
N ILE A 205 -5.54 -26.99 1.07
CA ILE A 205 -6.18 -27.83 2.09
C ILE A 205 -5.44 -29.16 2.35
N THR A 206 -4.71 -29.66 1.35
CA THR A 206 -3.97 -30.94 1.43
C THR A 206 -2.51 -30.78 1.88
N LEU A 207 -2.00 -29.55 2.04
CA LEU A 207 -0.61 -29.28 2.43
C LEU A 207 -0.44 -29.36 3.95
N LYS A 208 0.17 -30.45 4.42
CA LYS A 208 0.36 -30.74 5.85
C LYS A 208 1.48 -29.96 6.56
N PRO A 209 2.58 -29.52 5.93
CA PRO A 209 3.57 -28.68 6.63
C PRO A 209 3.28 -27.17 6.48
N MET A 210 3.27 -26.45 7.60
CA MET A 210 3.12 -24.99 7.67
C MET A 210 4.14 -24.26 6.77
N THR A 211 5.40 -24.68 6.73
CA THR A 211 6.47 -24.00 5.97
C THR A 211 6.22 -23.92 4.47
N TRP A 212 5.77 -25.02 3.84
CA TRP A 212 5.48 -25.03 2.40
C TRP A 212 4.25 -24.21 2.03
N ARG A 213 3.30 -24.06 2.97
CA ARG A 213 2.11 -23.24 2.78
C ARG A 213 2.46 -21.78 2.48
N TYR A 214 3.42 -21.18 3.19
CA TYR A 214 3.80 -19.77 2.99
C TYR A 214 4.57 -19.52 1.70
N VAL A 215 5.39 -20.48 1.27
CA VAL A 215 6.08 -20.42 -0.03
C VAL A 215 5.05 -20.46 -1.15
N ILE A 216 4.11 -21.41 -1.08
CA ILE A 216 3.05 -21.55 -2.08
C ILE A 216 2.11 -20.34 -2.07
N GLU A 217 1.75 -19.83 -0.89
CA GLU A 217 0.99 -18.58 -0.74
C GLU A 217 1.71 -17.39 -1.40
N SER A 218 3.02 -17.30 -1.24
CA SER A 218 3.81 -16.22 -1.85
C SER A 218 3.86 -16.34 -3.38
N VAL A 219 3.96 -17.56 -3.92
CA VAL A 219 3.91 -17.81 -5.37
C VAL A 219 2.52 -17.51 -5.94
N LEU A 220 1.47 -18.02 -5.30
CA LEU A 220 0.08 -17.76 -5.69
C LEU A 220 -0.28 -16.28 -5.52
N GLY A 221 0.40 -15.56 -4.63
CA GLY A 221 0.25 -14.13 -4.40
C GLY A 221 0.80 -13.25 -5.51
N ILE A 222 1.68 -13.74 -6.39
CA ILE A 222 2.33 -12.92 -7.44
C ILE A 222 1.32 -12.22 -8.36
N PRO A 223 0.30 -12.91 -8.93
CA PRO A 223 -0.70 -12.24 -9.77
C PRO A 223 -1.50 -11.18 -9.00
N LEU A 224 -1.80 -11.45 -7.73
CA LEU A 224 -2.49 -10.49 -6.85
C LEU A 224 -1.61 -9.26 -6.61
N ILE A 225 -0.32 -9.43 -6.34
CA ILE A 225 0.58 -8.29 -6.19
C ILE A 225 0.73 -7.50 -7.50
N ALA A 226 0.83 -8.17 -8.65
CA ALA A 226 0.85 -7.49 -9.95
C ALA A 226 -0.43 -6.68 -10.20
N PHE A 227 -1.57 -7.22 -9.81
CA PHE A 227 -2.84 -6.49 -9.82
C PHE A 227 -2.77 -5.25 -8.92
N LEU A 228 -2.32 -5.39 -7.67
CA LEU A 228 -2.19 -4.27 -6.74
C LEU A 228 -1.22 -3.19 -7.25
N PHE A 229 -0.08 -3.58 -7.84
CA PHE A 229 0.89 -2.64 -8.41
C PHE A 229 0.27 -1.74 -9.47
N LEU A 230 -0.42 -2.34 -10.44
CA LEU A 230 -1.00 -1.60 -11.55
C LEU A 230 -2.23 -0.78 -11.13
N GLY A 231 -3.00 -1.32 -10.19
CA GLY A 231 -4.15 -0.60 -9.65
C GLY A 231 -3.75 0.58 -8.77
N TYR A 232 -2.74 0.45 -7.90
CA TYR A 232 -2.24 1.61 -7.15
C TYR A 232 -1.60 2.65 -8.08
N TYR A 233 -0.88 2.22 -9.13
CA TYR A 233 -0.41 3.12 -10.18
C TYR A 233 -1.56 3.94 -10.77
N CYS A 234 -2.63 3.27 -11.21
CA CYS A 234 -3.78 3.91 -11.82
C CYS A 234 -4.48 4.82 -10.83
N ALA A 235 -4.64 4.39 -9.57
CA ALA A 235 -5.29 5.16 -8.53
C ALA A 235 -4.55 6.46 -8.21
N MET A 236 -3.21 6.43 -8.26
CA MET A 236 -2.33 7.57 -7.97
C MET A 236 -2.17 8.55 -9.14
N THR A 237 -2.41 8.09 -10.37
CA THR A 237 -2.12 8.87 -11.59
C THR A 237 -3.37 9.32 -12.34
N ALA A 238 -4.38 8.47 -12.50
CA ALA A 238 -5.60 8.76 -13.26
C ALA A 238 -6.31 10.08 -12.86
N PRO A 239 -6.41 10.45 -11.57
CA PRO A 239 -7.05 11.70 -11.18
C PRO A 239 -6.45 12.96 -11.81
N PHE A 240 -5.21 12.92 -12.30
CA PHE A 240 -4.49 14.10 -12.79
C PHE A 240 -4.53 14.28 -14.31
N TYR A 241 -4.74 13.21 -15.07
CA TYR A 241 -4.79 13.26 -16.53
C TYR A 241 -6.16 12.94 -17.13
N LEU A 242 -7.13 12.48 -16.32
CA LEU A 242 -8.49 12.27 -16.80
C LEU A 242 -9.12 13.64 -17.19
N PRO A 243 -9.54 13.82 -18.46
CA PRO A 243 -9.97 15.11 -18.95
C PRO A 243 -11.26 15.56 -18.25
N GLU A 244 -11.23 16.78 -17.73
CA GLU A 244 -12.45 17.53 -17.42
C GLU A 244 -13.12 17.88 -18.74
N GLU A 245 -14.34 17.41 -18.98
CA GLU A 245 -15.10 17.87 -20.15
C GLU A 245 -15.29 19.39 -20.05
N GLU A 246 -14.88 20.11 -21.09
CA GLU A 246 -15.32 21.48 -21.33
C GLU A 246 -16.84 21.44 -21.51
N LYS A 247 -17.53 22.23 -20.68
CA LYS A 247 -18.99 22.36 -20.73
C LYS A 247 -19.44 23.18 -21.92
#